data_AF-A0A3N5Z6Z6-F1
#
_entry.id   AF-A0A3N5Z6Z6-F1
#
_cell.length_a   1.000
_cell.length_b   1.000
_cell.length_c   1.000
_cell.angle_alpha   90.00
_cell.angle_beta   90.00
_cell.angle_gamma   90.00
#
_symmetry.space_group_name_H-M   'P 1'
#
loop_
_entity.id
_entity.type
_entity.pdbx_description
1 polymer ?
#
loop_
_entity_poly.entity_id
_entity_poly.type
_entity_poly.pdbx_seq_one_letter_code
_entity_poly.pdbx_strand_id
1 'polypeptide(L)'
;MSDFPQHYSPAPLPSAVEMYVPPDRPRKLVPAILLLASFCTTTLAGMIWYAGFVDASLELDNFLDLLTDPSFLVGGLSFSVSILVILVAHELGHYLMCVRYGIRATLPYLIPVPPPVSPFGTFGAVIKIKSPFENTRQLLDVGIAGPIAGFLFIIPALVFGLVYSREFVVEGTSGIYFNFGEPLLLQFASHLFLPDTNADITLHP
;
A
#
# COMPACT_ATOMS: atom_id res chain seq x y z
N MET A 1 -54.16 -27.13 -18.55
CA MET A 1 -53.37 -26.28 -17.63
C MET A 1 -52.49 -27.23 -16.86
N SER A 2 -51.18 -27.10 -17.06
CA SER A 2 -50.16 -28.15 -17.03
C SER A 2 -49.78 -28.64 -15.62
N ASP A 3 -49.64 -29.96 -15.50
CA ASP A 3 -49.03 -30.69 -14.38
C ASP A 3 -47.63 -30.15 -14.07
N PHE A 4 -47.50 -29.37 -12.99
CA PHE A 4 -46.23 -29.13 -12.35
C PHE A 4 -46.04 -30.18 -11.25
N PRO A 5 -44.97 -31.00 -11.30
CA PRO A 5 -44.71 -31.97 -10.24
C PRO A 5 -44.41 -31.26 -8.92
N GLN A 6 -45.30 -31.41 -7.93
CA GLN A 6 -45.19 -30.79 -6.60
C GLN A 6 -44.10 -31.41 -5.71
N HIS A 7 -43.23 -32.25 -6.26
CA HIS A 7 -42.20 -32.93 -5.49
C HIS A 7 -40.87 -32.96 -6.26
N TYR A 8 -40.27 -31.77 -6.39
CA TYR A 8 -38.85 -31.68 -6.68
C TYR A 8 -38.08 -31.80 -5.36
N SER A 9 -37.60 -33.00 -5.06
CA SER A 9 -36.50 -33.18 -4.10
C SER A 9 -35.20 -33.08 -4.88
N PRO A 10 -34.38 -32.02 -4.71
CA PRO A 10 -33.07 -31.98 -5.35
C PRO A 10 -32.26 -33.20 -4.90
N ALA A 11 -31.46 -33.74 -5.81
CA ALA A 11 -30.52 -34.79 -5.46
C ALA A 11 -29.65 -34.33 -4.27
N PRO A 12 -29.34 -35.21 -3.30
CA PRO A 12 -28.40 -34.88 -2.24
C PRO A 12 -27.12 -34.35 -2.90
N LEU A 13 -26.69 -33.16 -2.49
CA LEU A 13 -25.42 -32.63 -2.96
C LEU A 13 -24.36 -33.70 -2.69
N PRO A 14 -23.50 -34.05 -3.68
CA PRO A 14 -22.43 -35.00 -3.44
C PRO A 14 -21.69 -34.55 -2.19
N SER A 15 -21.58 -35.44 -1.20
CA SER A 15 -20.85 -35.23 0.04
C SER A 15 -19.58 -34.47 -0.29
N ALA A 16 -19.46 -33.26 0.27
CA ALA A 16 -18.44 -32.25 -0.04
C ALA A 16 -17.21 -32.93 -0.63
N VAL A 17 -16.99 -32.74 -1.93
CA VAL A 17 -15.74 -33.15 -2.57
C VAL A 17 -14.65 -32.57 -1.69
N GLU A 18 -14.01 -33.44 -0.92
CA GLU A 18 -12.94 -33.07 -0.02
C GLU A 18 -11.86 -32.56 -0.95
N MET A 19 -11.81 -31.23 -1.11
CA MET A 19 -10.96 -30.58 -2.08
C MET A 19 -9.53 -30.88 -1.62
N TYR A 20 -8.91 -31.90 -2.21
CA TYR A 20 -7.54 -32.25 -1.91
C TYR A 20 -6.66 -31.08 -2.35
N VAL A 21 -6.28 -30.25 -1.40
CA VAL A 21 -5.35 -29.16 -1.66
C VAL A 21 -3.99 -29.61 -1.13
N PRO A 22 -3.02 -29.86 -2.02
CA PRO A 22 -1.72 -30.38 -1.63
C PRO A 22 -1.03 -29.48 -0.59
N PRO A 23 -0.23 -30.07 0.32
CA PRO A 23 0.52 -29.31 1.30
C PRO A 23 1.48 -28.34 0.60
N ASP A 24 1.39 -27.09 0.98
CA ASP A 24 2.12 -26.00 0.36
C ASP A 24 3.57 -26.02 0.85
N ARG A 25 4.55 -26.23 -0.05
CA ARG A 25 5.96 -26.09 0.31
C ARG A 25 6.25 -24.59 0.49
N PRO A 26 6.78 -24.15 1.65
CA PRO A 26 7.01 -22.73 1.90
C PRO A 26 8.15 -22.20 1.02
N ARG A 27 7.81 -21.71 -0.17
CA ARG A 27 8.75 -21.02 -1.07
C ARG A 27 8.96 -19.59 -0.57
N LYS A 28 9.76 -19.43 0.48
CA LYS A 28 10.07 -18.13 1.11
C LYS A 28 10.94 -17.22 0.23
N LEU A 29 11.63 -17.80 -0.76
CA LEU A 29 12.53 -17.06 -1.64
C LEU A 29 11.80 -16.05 -2.53
N VAL A 30 10.61 -16.39 -3.04
CA VAL A 30 9.86 -15.50 -3.93
C VAL A 30 9.39 -14.24 -3.20
N PRO A 31 8.72 -14.31 -2.04
CA PRO A 31 8.40 -13.11 -1.25
C PRO A 31 9.64 -12.29 -0.89
N ALA A 32 10.77 -12.94 -0.56
CA ALA A 32 11.99 -12.24 -0.19
C ALA A 32 12.60 -11.43 -1.36
N ILE A 33 12.65 -12.02 -2.56
CA ILE A 33 13.10 -11.34 -3.78
C ILE A 33 12.17 -10.16 -4.09
N LEU A 34 10.86 -10.37 -4.01
CA LEU A 34 9.87 -9.34 -4.28
C LEU A 34 9.95 -8.19 -3.27
N LEU A 35 10.12 -8.49 -1.98
CA LEU A 35 10.33 -7.47 -0.94
C LEU A 35 11.58 -6.65 -1.23
N LEU A 36 12.71 -7.30 -1.54
CA LEU A 36 13.95 -6.60 -1.87
C LEU A 36 13.80 -5.73 -3.12
N ALA A 37 13.17 -6.25 -4.16
CA ALA A 37 12.90 -5.49 -5.37
C ALA A 37 12.00 -4.27 -5.09
N SER A 38 10.94 -4.44 -4.29
CA SER A 38 10.05 -3.34 -3.90
C SER A 38 10.77 -2.32 -3.03
N PHE A 39 11.66 -2.75 -2.14
CA PHE A 39 12.50 -1.85 -1.36
C PHE A 39 13.39 -0.99 -2.27
N CYS A 40 14.04 -1.57 -3.26
CA CYS A 40 14.84 -0.82 -4.22
C CYS A 40 14.00 0.18 -5.03
N THR A 41 12.86 -0.25 -5.58
CA THR A 41 12.03 0.63 -6.43
C THR A 41 11.34 1.73 -5.65
N THR A 42 10.84 1.45 -4.44
CA THR A 42 10.24 2.46 -3.55
C THR A 42 11.29 3.43 -3.01
N THR A 43 12.50 2.96 -2.67
CA THR A 43 13.60 3.85 -2.28
C THR A 43 13.93 4.81 -3.42
N LEU A 44 14.02 4.29 -4.64
CA LEU A 44 14.31 5.13 -5.80
C LEU A 44 13.21 6.15 -6.09
N ALA A 45 11.94 5.74 -5.97
CA ALA A 45 10.81 6.66 -6.08
C ALA A 45 10.91 7.77 -5.01
N GLY A 46 11.21 7.39 -3.77
CA GLY A 46 11.39 8.34 -2.67
C GLY A 46 12.55 9.30 -2.88
N MET A 47 13.66 8.85 -3.47
CA MET A 47 14.78 9.74 -3.81
C MET A 47 14.34 10.82 -4.82
N ILE A 48 13.54 10.45 -5.82
CA ILE A 48 13.01 11.38 -6.83
C ILE A 48 12.05 12.39 -6.17
N TRP A 49 11.12 11.92 -5.32
CA TRP A 49 10.21 12.81 -4.60
C TRP A 49 10.94 13.74 -3.63
N TYR A 50 11.94 13.22 -2.91
CA TYR A 50 12.72 14.00 -1.97
C TYR A 50 13.60 15.03 -2.67
N ALA A 51 14.15 14.72 -3.84
CA ALA A 51 14.88 15.69 -4.65
C ALA A 51 13.96 16.87 -5.02
N GLY A 52 12.76 16.62 -5.53
CA GLY A 52 11.79 17.68 -5.84
C GLY A 52 11.29 18.44 -4.61
N PHE A 53 11.26 17.81 -3.44
CA PHE A 53 10.95 18.47 -2.16
C PHE A 53 12.06 19.42 -1.69
N VAL A 54 13.33 19.06 -1.90
CA VAL A 54 14.48 19.89 -1.50
C VAL A 54 14.72 21.02 -2.50
N ASP A 55 14.65 20.72 -3.80
CA ASP A 55 14.85 21.70 -4.86
C ASP A 55 13.99 21.34 -6.08
N ALA A 56 12.89 22.08 -6.25
CA ALA A 56 11.93 21.90 -7.33
C ALA A 56 12.49 22.26 -8.72
N SER A 57 13.66 22.92 -8.79
CA SER A 57 14.32 23.32 -10.04
C SER A 57 15.33 22.29 -10.56
N LEU A 58 15.54 21.19 -9.83
CA LEU A 58 16.43 20.11 -10.27
C LEU A 58 15.85 19.42 -11.52
N GLU A 59 16.43 19.74 -12.67
CA GLU A 59 16.32 18.88 -13.84
C GLU A 59 17.19 17.63 -13.58
N LEU A 60 16.53 16.47 -13.45
CA LEU A 60 17.19 15.18 -13.27
C LEU A 60 17.85 14.74 -14.60
N ASP A 61 18.86 15.50 -15.04
CA ASP A 61 19.60 15.25 -16.26
C ASP A 61 20.44 13.97 -16.16
N ASN A 62 20.93 13.66 -14.96
CA ASN A 62 21.70 12.45 -14.67
C ASN A 62 21.19 11.75 -13.40
N PHE A 63 20.72 10.51 -13.58
CA PHE A 63 20.35 9.61 -12.50
C PHE A 63 21.47 9.35 -11.48
N LEU A 64 22.74 9.50 -11.90
CA LEU A 64 23.90 9.29 -11.04
C LEU A 64 24.03 10.36 -9.96
N ASP A 65 23.54 11.58 -10.19
CA ASP A 65 23.59 12.66 -9.19
C ASP A 65 22.68 12.36 -7.99
N LEU A 66 21.61 11.60 -8.22
CA LEU A 66 20.73 11.09 -7.17
C LEU A 66 21.46 10.09 -6.25
N LEU A 67 22.41 9.32 -6.81
CA LEU A 67 23.15 8.28 -6.08
C LEU A 67 24.43 8.79 -5.41
N THR A 68 24.95 9.94 -5.82
CA THR A 68 26.20 10.51 -5.28
C THR A 68 25.98 11.30 -4.00
N ASP A 69 24.83 11.96 -3.83
CA ASP A 69 24.49 12.65 -2.59
C ASP A 69 23.77 11.70 -1.61
N PRO A 70 24.37 11.40 -0.43
CA PRO A 70 23.74 10.58 0.60
C PRO A 70 22.41 11.14 1.13
N SER A 71 22.17 12.46 1.01
CA SER A 71 20.95 13.10 1.50
C SER A 71 19.70 12.57 0.79
N PHE A 72 19.77 12.40 -0.54
CA PHE A 72 18.67 11.84 -1.33
C PHE A 72 18.40 10.39 -0.94
N LEU A 73 19.45 9.61 -0.68
CA LEU A 73 19.28 8.23 -0.21
C LEU A 73 18.55 8.17 1.14
N VAL A 74 18.88 9.07 2.08
CA VAL A 74 18.17 9.13 3.38
C VAL A 74 16.69 9.47 3.18
N GLY A 75 16.38 10.47 2.34
CA GLY A 75 14.99 10.82 2.00
C GLY A 75 14.23 9.68 1.30
N GLY A 76 14.90 8.99 0.37
CA GLY A 76 14.35 7.80 -0.29
C GLY A 76 14.08 6.65 0.66
N LEU A 77 14.97 6.42 1.62
CA LEU A 77 14.80 5.41 2.66
C LEU A 77 13.64 5.75 3.59
N SER A 78 13.47 7.00 4.02
CA SER A 78 12.32 7.39 4.85
C SER A 78 10.99 7.17 4.13
N PHE A 79 10.92 7.50 2.84
CA PHE A 79 9.75 7.23 1.99
C PHE A 79 9.47 5.73 1.87
N SER A 80 10.49 4.95 1.50
CA SER A 80 10.39 3.50 1.30
C SER A 80 9.94 2.79 2.56
N VAL A 81 10.56 3.10 3.70
CA VAL A 81 10.18 2.51 5.00
C VAL A 81 8.72 2.81 5.33
N SER A 82 8.29 4.06 5.13
CA SER A 82 6.91 4.47 5.44
C SER A 82 5.89 3.69 4.61
N ILE A 83 6.05 3.65 3.28
CA ILE A 83 5.08 2.97 2.41
C ILE A 83 5.10 1.45 2.60
N LEU A 84 6.29 0.84 2.76
CA LEU A 84 6.41 -0.60 2.90
C LEU A 84 5.86 -1.08 4.25
N VAL A 85 6.06 -0.33 5.33
CA VAL A 85 5.47 -0.67 6.63
C VAL A 85 3.95 -0.66 6.54
N ILE A 86 3.35 0.33 5.88
CA ILE A 86 1.89 0.41 5.72
C ILE A 86 1.37 -0.77 4.89
N LEU A 87 1.99 -1.05 3.74
CA LEU A 87 1.58 -2.16 2.85
C LEU A 87 1.76 -3.52 3.50
N VAL A 88 2.90 -3.75 4.17
CA VAL A 88 3.17 -5.00 4.88
C VAL A 88 2.21 -5.16 6.05
N ALA A 89 1.95 -4.10 6.82
CA ALA A 89 0.97 -4.15 7.90
C ALA A 89 -0.44 -4.46 7.40
N HIS A 90 -0.85 -3.88 6.28
CA HIS A 90 -2.13 -4.16 5.63
C HIS A 90 -2.27 -5.65 5.28
N GLU A 91 -1.31 -6.20 4.55
CA GLU A 91 -1.35 -7.61 4.15
C GLU A 91 -1.16 -8.56 5.34
N LEU A 92 -0.38 -8.18 6.34
CA LEU A 92 -0.25 -8.94 7.58
C LEU A 92 -1.56 -8.95 8.38
N GLY A 93 -2.35 -7.87 8.36
CA GLY A 93 -3.68 -7.84 8.97
C GLY A 93 -4.60 -8.93 8.38
N HIS A 94 -4.65 -9.01 7.05
CA HIS A 94 -5.34 -10.11 6.36
C HIS A 94 -4.78 -11.48 6.72
N TYR A 95 -3.45 -11.63 6.70
CA TYR A 95 -2.77 -12.89 6.99
C TYR A 95 -3.03 -13.39 8.42
N LEU A 96 -2.98 -12.52 9.42
CA LEU A 96 -3.21 -12.88 10.82
C LEU A 96 -4.65 -13.38 11.04
N MET A 97 -5.63 -12.79 10.36
CA MET A 97 -7.02 -13.28 10.42
C MET A 97 -7.19 -14.61 9.68
N CYS A 98 -6.48 -14.81 8.56
CA CYS A 98 -6.43 -16.13 7.92
C CYS A 98 -5.87 -17.19 8.87
N VAL A 99 -4.76 -16.90 9.58
CA VAL A 99 -4.17 -17.80 10.58
C VAL A 99 -5.18 -18.09 11.71
N ARG A 100 -5.86 -17.06 12.22
CA ARG A 100 -6.89 -17.21 13.27
C ARG A 100 -8.02 -18.14 12.86
N TYR A 101 -8.45 -18.09 11.60
CA TYR A 101 -9.52 -18.92 11.06
C TYR A 101 -9.05 -20.24 10.43
N GLY A 102 -7.75 -20.56 10.49
CA GLY A 102 -7.21 -21.75 9.83
C GLY A 102 -7.28 -21.71 8.30
N ILE A 103 -7.47 -20.53 7.71
CA ILE A 103 -7.48 -20.30 6.27
C ILE A 103 -6.03 -20.27 5.78
N ARG A 104 -5.70 -21.10 4.80
CA ARG A 104 -4.37 -21.11 4.21
C ARG A 104 -4.18 -19.88 3.34
N ALA A 105 -3.11 -19.13 3.60
CA ALA A 105 -2.71 -17.98 2.82
C ALA A 105 -1.18 -17.95 2.64
N THR A 106 -0.70 -17.22 1.63
CA THR A 106 0.74 -16.96 1.46
C THR A 106 1.22 -15.84 2.37
N LEU A 107 2.54 -15.71 2.48
CA LEU A 107 3.15 -14.45 2.91
C LEU A 107 2.84 -13.33 1.90
N PRO A 108 2.95 -12.06 2.32
CA PRO A 108 2.75 -10.91 1.43
C PRO A 108 3.71 -10.95 0.23
N TYR A 109 3.16 -10.74 -0.96
CA TYR A 109 3.90 -10.48 -2.18
C TYR A 109 3.82 -9.00 -2.50
N LEU A 110 4.93 -8.28 -2.37
CA LEU A 110 5.01 -6.89 -2.80
C LEU A 110 5.25 -6.84 -4.30
N ILE A 111 4.62 -5.89 -4.99
CA ILE A 111 4.68 -5.78 -6.44
C ILE A 111 5.57 -4.57 -6.78
N PRO A 112 6.87 -4.79 -7.08
CA PRO A 112 7.77 -3.70 -7.42
C PRO A 112 7.40 -3.12 -8.78
N VAL A 113 7.48 -1.80 -8.89
CA VAL A 113 7.28 -1.08 -10.15
C VAL A 113 8.31 0.04 -10.19
N PRO A 114 9.09 0.18 -11.27
CA PRO A 114 10.07 1.25 -11.34
C PRO A 114 9.38 2.63 -11.35
N PRO A 115 10.00 3.67 -10.76
CA PRO A 115 9.40 5.00 -10.60
C PRO A 115 8.83 5.66 -11.87
N PRO A 116 9.40 5.46 -13.08
CA PRO A 116 8.81 6.00 -14.30
C PRO A 116 7.40 5.49 -14.61
N VAL A 117 6.98 4.35 -14.02
CA VAL A 117 5.68 3.72 -14.25
C VAL A 117 4.73 3.93 -13.07
N SER A 118 5.24 3.92 -11.84
CA SER A 118 4.45 4.19 -10.63
C SER A 118 5.15 5.25 -9.77
N PRO A 119 4.46 6.34 -9.39
CA PRO A 119 5.05 7.37 -8.54
C PRO A 119 5.49 6.83 -7.18
N PHE A 120 4.90 5.72 -6.72
CA PHE A 120 5.21 5.14 -5.42
C PHE A 120 6.31 4.08 -5.47
N GLY A 121 6.79 3.70 -6.66
CA GLY A 121 7.76 2.61 -6.81
C GLY A 121 7.16 1.21 -6.56
N THR A 122 5.83 1.08 -6.48
CA THR A 122 5.13 -0.19 -6.25
C THR A 122 3.67 -0.12 -6.74
N PHE A 123 3.04 -1.27 -7.00
CA PHE A 123 1.58 -1.40 -7.11
C PHE A 123 0.90 -1.87 -5.81
N GLY A 124 1.65 -1.93 -4.72
CA GLY A 124 1.17 -2.42 -3.44
C GLY A 124 1.61 -3.85 -3.17
N ALA A 125 0.88 -4.52 -2.30
CA ALA A 125 1.16 -5.88 -1.85
C ALA A 125 -0.12 -6.71 -1.88
N VAL A 126 0.02 -8.04 -1.98
CA VAL A 126 -1.11 -8.97 -1.94
C VAL A 126 -0.74 -10.28 -1.25
N ILE A 127 -1.68 -10.86 -0.49
CA ILE A 127 -1.65 -12.27 -0.11
C ILE A 127 -2.49 -13.11 -1.06
N LYS A 128 -2.10 -14.38 -1.25
CA LYS A 128 -2.90 -15.37 -1.98
C LYS A 128 -3.60 -16.29 -0.99
N ILE A 129 -4.93 -16.23 -0.97
CA ILE A 129 -5.78 -17.17 -0.23
C ILE A 129 -5.81 -18.51 -1.00
N LYS A 130 -5.60 -19.62 -0.28
CA LYS A 130 -5.41 -20.98 -0.82
C LYS A 130 -6.49 -21.97 -0.38
N SER A 131 -7.40 -21.56 0.49
CA SER A 131 -8.55 -22.35 0.92
C SER A 131 -9.80 -21.47 0.95
N PRO A 132 -11.00 -22.06 0.75
CA PRO A 132 -12.24 -21.30 0.79
C PRO A 132 -12.52 -20.72 2.18
N PHE A 133 -13.31 -19.66 2.22
CA PHE A 133 -13.96 -19.18 3.42
C PHE A 133 -15.18 -20.06 3.74
N GLU A 134 -15.40 -20.38 5.00
CA GLU A 134 -16.53 -21.22 5.41
C GLU A 134 -17.83 -20.41 5.58
N ASN A 135 -17.73 -19.10 5.85
CA ASN A 135 -18.87 -18.21 6.01
C ASN A 135 -18.52 -16.74 5.74
N THR A 136 -19.55 -15.89 5.64
CA THR A 136 -19.40 -14.45 5.36
C THR A 136 -18.75 -13.66 6.50
N ARG A 137 -18.81 -14.16 7.74
CA ARG A 137 -18.13 -13.51 8.87
C ARG A 137 -16.62 -13.62 8.73
N GLN A 138 -16.11 -14.81 8.38
CA GLN A 138 -14.69 -14.99 8.09
C GLN A 138 -14.22 -14.08 6.95
N LEU A 139 -15.02 -13.97 5.88
CA LEU A 139 -14.72 -13.08 4.77
C LEU A 139 -14.66 -11.60 5.21
N LEU A 140 -15.64 -11.14 6.00
CA LEU A 140 -15.69 -9.77 6.48
C LEU A 140 -14.51 -9.46 7.43
N ASP A 141 -14.26 -10.35 8.39
CA ASP A 141 -13.21 -10.15 9.39
C ASP A 141 -11.82 -10.16 8.76
N VAL A 142 -11.56 -11.07 7.81
CA VAL A 142 -10.33 -11.03 7.02
C VAL A 142 -10.30 -9.75 6.21
N GLY A 143 -11.37 -9.39 5.51
CA GLY A 143 -11.44 -8.22 4.65
C GLY A 143 -11.22 -6.88 5.36
N ILE A 144 -11.67 -6.72 6.61
CA ILE A 144 -11.52 -5.47 7.36
C ILE A 144 -10.18 -5.37 8.10
N ALA A 145 -9.56 -6.51 8.46
CA ALA A 145 -8.35 -6.52 9.25
C ALA A 145 -7.15 -5.85 8.57
N GLY A 146 -7.01 -6.00 7.24
CA GLY A 146 -5.95 -5.34 6.48
C GLY A 146 -6.07 -3.81 6.49
N PRO A 147 -7.21 -3.23 6.08
CA PRO A 147 -7.46 -1.80 6.18
C PRO A 147 -7.22 -1.22 7.58
N ILE A 148 -7.69 -1.88 8.64
CA ILE A 148 -7.46 -1.43 10.02
C ILE A 148 -5.97 -1.43 10.35
N ALA A 149 -5.26 -2.52 10.04
CA ALA A 149 -3.83 -2.62 10.31
C ALA A 149 -3.03 -1.55 9.55
N GLY A 150 -3.28 -1.38 8.25
CA GLY A 150 -2.62 -0.34 7.45
C GLY A 150 -2.93 1.07 7.96
N PHE A 151 -4.18 1.34 8.37
CA PHE A 151 -4.59 2.64 8.92
C PHE A 151 -3.89 2.97 10.24
N LEU A 152 -3.59 1.97 11.09
CA LEU A 152 -2.82 2.24 12.31
C LEU A 152 -1.40 2.76 12.02
N PHE A 153 -0.79 2.33 10.91
CA PHE A 153 0.54 2.79 10.49
C PHE A 153 0.49 4.06 9.63
N ILE A 154 -0.62 4.35 8.94
CA ILE A 154 -0.74 5.60 8.17
C ILE A 154 -0.79 6.82 9.09
N ILE A 155 -1.39 6.72 10.29
CA ILE A 155 -1.49 7.83 11.24
C ILE A 155 -0.12 8.39 11.63
N PRO A 156 0.83 7.61 12.18
CA PRO A 156 2.14 8.14 12.55
C PRO A 156 2.92 8.62 11.31
N ALA A 157 2.84 7.91 10.18
CA ALA A 157 3.49 8.34 8.94
C ALA A 157 2.98 9.71 8.47
N LEU A 158 1.66 9.93 8.51
CA LEU A 158 1.03 11.21 8.19
C LEU A 158 1.49 12.32 9.14
N VAL A 159 1.52 12.06 10.45
CA VAL A 159 1.99 13.04 11.44
C VAL A 159 3.45 13.42 11.17
N PHE A 160 4.34 12.44 10.93
CA PHE A 160 5.72 12.73 10.58
C PHE A 160 5.84 13.52 9.28
N GLY A 161 5.08 13.13 8.24
CA GLY A 161 5.05 13.86 6.97
C GLY A 161 4.66 15.33 7.16
N LEU A 162 3.59 15.60 7.92
CA LEU A 162 3.14 16.96 8.20
C LEU A 162 4.16 17.78 9.02
N VAL A 163 4.75 17.19 10.05
CA VAL A 163 5.72 17.88 10.92
C VAL A 163 6.99 18.27 10.16
N TYR A 164 7.42 17.47 9.18
CA TYR A 164 8.60 17.76 8.36
C TYR A 164 8.27 18.47 7.04
N SER A 165 7.00 18.80 6.78
CA SER A 165 6.56 19.56 5.61
C SER A 165 7.06 21.00 5.70
N ARG A 166 7.15 21.67 4.54
CA ARG A 166 7.70 23.02 4.44
C ARG A 166 6.75 23.93 3.67
N GLU A 167 6.65 25.17 4.09
CA GLU A 167 5.95 26.21 3.34
C GLU A 167 6.73 26.50 2.05
N PHE A 168 6.01 26.62 0.95
CA PHE A 168 6.56 26.99 -0.35
C PHE A 168 5.76 28.16 -0.91
N VAL A 169 6.45 29.24 -1.27
CA VAL A 169 5.84 30.36 -1.96
C VAL A 169 5.91 30.05 -3.45
N VAL A 170 4.77 29.76 -4.07
CA VAL A 170 4.69 29.58 -5.52
C VAL A 170 4.92 30.94 -6.19
N GLU A 171 6.18 31.25 -6.51
CA GLU A 171 6.49 32.37 -7.40
C GLU A 171 6.17 31.97 -8.85
N GLY A 172 5.00 32.42 -9.32
CA GLY A 172 4.75 32.69 -10.74
C GLY A 172 5.00 31.54 -11.74
N THR A 173 4.79 30.28 -11.36
CA THR A 173 4.98 29.17 -12.30
C THR A 173 3.67 28.87 -13.03
N SER A 174 3.63 29.15 -14.33
CA SER A 174 2.51 28.81 -15.21
C SER A 174 2.58 27.34 -15.63
N GLY A 175 1.87 26.46 -14.93
CA GLY A 175 1.75 25.02 -15.25
C GLY A 175 0.30 24.51 -15.16
N ILE A 176 0.04 23.31 -15.67
CA ILE A 176 -1.24 22.62 -15.47
C ILE A 176 -1.19 21.91 -14.13
N TYR A 177 -1.96 22.40 -13.15
CA TYR A 177 -2.11 21.77 -11.84
C TYR A 177 -3.32 20.84 -11.84
N PHE A 178 -3.12 19.58 -11.47
CA PHE A 178 -4.22 18.69 -11.12
C PHE A 178 -4.56 18.91 -9.64
N ASN A 179 -5.66 19.61 -9.35
CA ASN A 179 -6.15 19.76 -7.99
C ASN A 179 -7.06 18.56 -7.66
N PHE A 180 -6.56 17.64 -6.85
CA PHE A 180 -7.34 16.55 -6.30
C PHE A 180 -7.94 16.99 -4.96
N GLY A 181 -9.17 16.54 -4.67
CA GLY A 181 -9.78 16.80 -3.36
C GLY A 181 -8.95 16.19 -2.23
N GLU A 182 -8.77 16.94 -1.14
CA GLU A 182 -8.04 16.46 0.03
C GLU A 182 -8.88 15.44 0.81
N PRO A 183 -8.32 14.29 1.20
CA PRO A 183 -9.03 13.34 2.04
C PRO A 183 -9.31 13.94 3.43
N LEU A 184 -10.47 13.62 4.03
CA LEU A 184 -10.90 14.17 5.33
C LEU A 184 -9.86 13.99 6.44
N LEU A 185 -9.14 12.87 6.44
CA LEU A 185 -8.05 12.62 7.40
C LEU A 185 -6.93 13.65 7.25
N LEU A 186 -6.55 13.99 6.01
CA LEU A 186 -5.52 14.98 5.73
C LEU A 186 -6.02 16.38 6.12
N GLN A 187 -7.26 16.75 5.78
CA GLN A 187 -7.84 18.04 6.17
C GLN A 187 -7.87 18.22 7.70
N PHE A 188 -8.24 17.17 8.43
CA PHE A 188 -8.27 17.22 9.89
C PHE A 188 -6.85 17.31 10.47
N ALA A 189 -5.91 16.53 9.94
CA ALA A 189 -4.53 16.53 10.42
C ALA A 189 -3.79 17.83 10.05
N SER A 190 -4.03 18.40 8.87
CA SER A 190 -3.46 19.69 8.47
C SER A 190 -3.92 20.79 9.40
N HIS A 191 -5.22 20.86 9.72
CA HIS A 191 -5.74 21.84 10.67
C HIS A 191 -5.15 21.71 12.09
N LEU A 192 -4.69 20.51 12.48
CA LEU A 192 -4.12 20.26 13.80
C LEU A 192 -2.61 20.52 13.86
N PHE A 193 -1.87 20.19 12.81
CA PHE A 193 -0.40 20.15 12.82
C PHE A 193 0.27 21.25 11.99
N LEU A 194 -0.43 21.83 11.01
CA LEU A 194 0.11 22.89 10.18
C LEU A 194 -0.38 24.26 10.69
N PRO A 195 0.46 25.30 10.63
CA PRO A 195 0.04 26.65 10.98
C PRO A 195 -0.97 27.20 9.95
N ASP A 196 -1.95 27.97 10.42
CA ASP A 196 -2.89 28.70 9.57
C ASP A 196 -2.13 29.80 8.81
N THR A 197 -1.61 29.46 7.62
CA THR A 197 -0.93 30.39 6.73
C THR A 197 -1.64 30.44 5.38
N ASN A 198 -1.51 31.57 4.67
CA ASN A 198 -2.01 31.71 3.29
C ASN A 198 -1.01 31.17 2.25
N ALA A 199 0.06 30.49 2.70
CA ALA A 199 1.10 29.93 1.84
C ALA A 199 0.76 28.49 1.49
N ASP A 200 1.12 28.08 0.28
CA ASP A 200 1.00 26.68 -0.13
C ASP A 200 2.06 25.86 0.63
N ILE A 201 1.68 24.65 1.06
CA ILE A 201 2.57 23.76 1.82
C ILE A 201 2.98 22.60 0.92
N THR A 202 4.28 22.41 0.78
CA THR A 202 4.82 21.21 0.12
C THR A 202 4.96 20.11 1.17
N LEU A 203 4.21 19.03 0.97
CA LEU A 203 4.23 17.89 1.88
C LEU A 203 5.56 17.17 1.81
N HIS A 204 6.10 16.78 2.96
CA HIS A 204 7.24 15.88 3.01
C HIS A 204 6.83 14.53 2.39
N PRO A 205 7.64 13.98 1.46
CA PRO A 205 7.34 12.71 0.82
C PRO A 205 7.40 11.52 1.80
#